data_AF-A0A2G5SWE5-F1
#
_entry.id   AF-A0A2G5SWE5-F1
#
_cell.length_a   1.000
_cell.length_b   1.000
_cell.length_c   1.000
_cell.angle_alpha   90.00
_cell.angle_beta   90.00
_cell.angle_gamma   90.00
#
_symmetry.space_group_name_H-M   'P 1'
#
loop_
_entity.id
_entity.type
_entity.pdbx_description
1 polymer ?
#
loop_
_entity_poly.entity_id
_entity_poly.type
_entity_poly.pdbx_seq_one_letter_code
_entity_poly.pdbx_strand_id
1 'polypeptide(L)'
;MKLTEYPYLVQSEILHNIDYRDLFLLSFVSNKMKKIIKSSQRNRFENIKSLNYKCYRNSHPIIYIRLKNGQKTDLLAVTKRQKFEGPECFSLNVSGKLIDFKFYKYYATSYFGRFVATFNPDESTAVIESIHKYNLHFFGNSVDYYWRTEDHEINIPKLQNVSTCMELWYISPDTDNLNDFFSTSPNLKSISIRTTTPRELVRPDSKFYQAECVDTFQSYITFPDIFHHFQGKRTFIQCRRVEWYNEKKEDKNTEAGPITSCTYVVRETDKHVASVLIQGDIFRFGVWDMTEEEFLRMIE
;
A
#
# COMPACT_ATOMS: atom_id res chain seq x y z
N MET A 1 -30.59 -12.84 -13.33
CA MET A 1 -30.78 -11.97 -12.14
C MET A 1 -31.74 -10.87 -12.51
N LYS A 2 -32.84 -10.72 -11.77
CA LYS A 2 -33.93 -9.78 -12.07
C LYS A 2 -33.46 -8.33 -12.22
N LEU A 3 -32.37 -7.94 -11.56
CA LEU A 3 -31.77 -6.61 -11.70
C LEU A 3 -31.49 -6.24 -13.17
N THR A 4 -31.07 -7.21 -14.00
CA THR A 4 -30.73 -6.94 -15.41
C THR A 4 -31.93 -6.83 -16.35
N GLU A 5 -33.14 -7.00 -15.83
CA GLU A 5 -34.42 -6.86 -16.55
C GLU A 5 -35.00 -5.45 -16.41
N TYR A 6 -34.60 -4.67 -15.40
CA TYR A 6 -35.05 -3.29 -15.23
C TYR A 6 -34.49 -2.35 -16.31
N PRO A 7 -35.12 -1.18 -16.55
CA PRO A 7 -34.53 -0.13 -17.39
C PRO A 7 -33.16 0.31 -16.88
N TYR A 8 -32.26 0.72 -17.78
CA TYR A 8 -30.88 1.09 -17.45
C TYR A 8 -30.77 2.15 -16.34
N LEU A 9 -31.65 3.15 -16.34
CA LEU A 9 -31.67 4.19 -15.30
C LEU A 9 -31.93 3.60 -13.90
N VAL A 10 -32.88 2.67 -13.78
CA VAL A 10 -33.19 1.98 -12.52
C VAL A 10 -32.01 1.11 -12.09
N GLN A 11 -31.37 0.41 -13.04
CA GLN A 11 -30.16 -0.37 -12.74
C GLN A 11 -29.03 0.54 -12.22
N SER A 12 -28.79 1.67 -12.89
CA SER A 12 -27.75 2.62 -12.52
C SER A 12 -27.98 3.21 -11.12
N GLU A 13 -29.22 3.59 -10.81
CA GLU A 13 -29.58 4.13 -9.49
C GLU A 13 -29.40 3.10 -8.39
N ILE A 14 -29.85 1.86 -8.61
CA ILE A 14 -29.64 0.76 -7.65
C ILE A 14 -28.15 0.55 -7.40
N LEU A 15 -27.35 0.43 -8.47
CA LEU A 15 -25.90 0.21 -8.36
C LEU A 15 -25.17 1.41 -7.73
N HIS A 16 -25.68 2.63 -7.89
CA HIS A 16 -25.12 3.84 -7.28
C HIS A 16 -25.22 3.79 -5.74
N ASN A 17 -26.29 3.20 -5.21
CA ASN A 17 -26.53 3.07 -3.77
C ASN A 17 -25.85 1.83 -3.14
N ILE A 18 -25.12 1.03 -3.93
CA ILE A 18 -24.35 -0.12 -3.44
C ILE A 18 -22.89 0.30 -3.21
N ASP A 19 -22.29 -0.17 -2.12
CA ASP A 19 -20.89 0.12 -1.79
C ASP A 19 -19.90 -0.55 -2.77
N TYR A 20 -18.62 -0.14 -2.72
CA TYR A 20 -17.61 -0.68 -3.64
C TYR A 20 -17.35 -2.18 -3.46
N ARG A 21 -17.46 -2.68 -2.23
CA ARG A 21 -17.22 -4.09 -1.91
C ARG A 21 -18.31 -4.93 -2.57
N ASP A 22 -19.56 -4.59 -2.33
CA ASP A 22 -20.71 -5.34 -2.80
C ASP A 22 -20.85 -5.22 -4.33
N LEU A 23 -20.50 -4.07 -4.93
CA LEU A 23 -20.36 -3.95 -6.38
C LEU A 23 -19.26 -4.88 -6.94
N PHE A 24 -18.11 -4.95 -6.28
CA PHE A 24 -17.04 -5.87 -6.66
C PHE A 24 -17.51 -7.32 -6.58
N LEU A 25 -18.27 -7.70 -5.54
CA LEU A 25 -18.84 -9.05 -5.43
C LEU A 25 -19.89 -9.35 -6.51
N LEU A 26 -20.80 -8.40 -6.76
CA LEU A 26 -21.81 -8.52 -7.82
C LEU A 26 -21.19 -8.69 -9.20
N SER A 27 -19.98 -8.16 -9.41
CA SER A 27 -19.25 -8.30 -10.67
C SER A 27 -18.91 -9.74 -11.02
N PHE A 28 -18.80 -10.64 -10.03
CA PHE A 28 -18.58 -12.08 -10.26
C PHE A 28 -19.82 -12.84 -10.69
N VAL A 29 -21.03 -12.31 -10.48
CA VAL A 29 -22.29 -13.02 -10.72
C VAL A 29 -22.49 -13.34 -12.20
N SER A 30 -22.11 -12.44 -13.11
CA SER A 30 -22.14 -12.70 -14.55
C SER A 30 -21.33 -11.68 -15.34
N ASN A 31 -20.90 -12.05 -16.55
CA ASN A 31 -20.28 -11.11 -17.49
C ASN A 31 -21.21 -9.94 -17.87
N LYS A 32 -22.54 -10.16 -17.90
CA LYS A 32 -23.52 -9.08 -18.13
C LYS A 32 -23.51 -8.08 -16.98
N MET A 33 -23.58 -8.56 -15.73
CA MET A 33 -23.54 -7.70 -14.54
C MET A 33 -22.24 -6.89 -14.46
N LYS A 34 -21.09 -7.55 -14.69
CA LYS A 34 -19.78 -6.90 -14.76
C LYS A 34 -19.76 -5.73 -15.75
N LYS A 35 -20.30 -5.94 -16.96
CA LYS A 35 -20.39 -4.89 -17.99
C LYS A 35 -21.28 -3.73 -17.55
N ILE A 36 -22.44 -4.01 -16.96
CA ILE A 36 -23.38 -2.98 -16.46
C ILE A 36 -22.74 -2.16 -15.33
N ILE A 37 -22.06 -2.81 -14.38
CA ILE A 37 -21.36 -2.12 -13.30
C ILE A 37 -20.26 -1.23 -13.88
N LYS A 38 -19.44 -1.74 -14.80
CA LYS A 38 -18.37 -0.95 -15.42
C LYS A 38 -18.89 0.26 -16.20
N SER A 39 -20.01 0.14 -16.91
CA SER A 39 -20.56 1.26 -17.68
C SER A 39 -21.28 2.30 -16.81
N SER A 40 -22.07 1.86 -15.82
CA SER A 40 -22.86 2.76 -14.96
C SER A 40 -22.03 3.43 -13.86
N GLN A 41 -20.97 2.78 -13.37
CA GLN A 41 -20.17 3.27 -12.23
C GLN A 41 -18.84 3.92 -12.66
N ARG A 42 -18.71 4.33 -13.94
CA ARG A 42 -17.48 4.91 -14.49
C ARG A 42 -16.92 6.06 -13.65
N ASN A 43 -17.76 7.06 -13.37
CA ASN A 43 -17.35 8.24 -12.58
C ASN A 43 -16.89 7.87 -11.15
N ARG A 44 -17.51 6.85 -10.54
CA ARG A 44 -17.08 6.35 -9.22
C ARG A 44 -15.73 5.65 -9.31
N PHE A 45 -15.51 4.84 -10.35
CA PHE A 45 -14.23 4.16 -10.54
C PHE A 45 -13.10 5.13 -10.90
N GLU A 46 -13.38 6.24 -11.58
CA GLU A 46 -12.41 7.33 -11.80
C GLU A 46 -11.96 8.01 -10.49
N ASN A 47 -12.70 7.87 -9.39
CA ASN A 47 -12.31 8.35 -8.06
C ASN A 47 -11.40 7.36 -7.30
N ILE A 48 -11.15 6.17 -7.84
CA ILE A 48 -10.20 5.21 -7.25
C ILE A 48 -8.79 5.69 -7.57
N LYS A 49 -8.01 6.00 -6.53
CA LYS A 49 -6.61 6.38 -6.64
C LYS A 49 -5.73 5.15 -6.83
N SER A 50 -5.98 4.09 -6.06
CA SER A 50 -5.19 2.87 -6.16
C SER A 50 -5.90 1.64 -5.58
N LEU A 51 -5.46 0.46 -6.02
CA LEU A 51 -5.79 -0.83 -5.43
C LEU A 51 -4.56 -1.39 -4.73
N ASN A 52 -4.73 -1.83 -3.49
CA ASN A 52 -3.63 -2.19 -2.60
C ASN A 52 -3.84 -3.59 -2.05
N TYR A 53 -2.79 -4.41 -2.14
CA TYR A 53 -2.65 -5.70 -1.48
C TYR A 53 -1.82 -5.49 -0.22
N LYS A 54 -2.44 -5.46 0.96
CA LYS A 54 -1.72 -5.23 2.22
C LYS A 54 -1.57 -6.52 3.00
N CYS A 55 -0.33 -6.90 3.23
CA CYS A 55 0.05 -8.05 4.04
C CYS A 55 0.50 -7.58 5.43
N TYR A 56 -0.02 -8.24 6.46
CA TYR A 56 0.37 -8.01 7.86
C TYR A 56 1.01 -9.29 8.40
N ARG A 57 2.26 -9.25 8.90
CA ARG A 57 2.93 -10.31 9.69
C ARG A 57 2.52 -11.74 9.34
N ASN A 58 3.15 -12.32 8.31
CA ASN A 58 2.84 -13.67 7.81
C ASN A 58 1.36 -13.96 7.42
N SER A 59 0.52 -12.93 7.30
CA SER A 59 -0.86 -13.05 6.81
C SER A 59 -0.92 -12.78 5.31
N HIS A 60 -1.89 -13.45 4.68
CA HIS A 60 -2.24 -13.25 3.28
C HIS A 60 -2.92 -11.89 3.06
N PRO A 61 -2.93 -11.36 1.83
CA PRO A 61 -3.26 -9.96 1.59
C PRO A 61 -4.74 -9.64 1.87
N ILE A 62 -4.95 -8.48 2.48
CA ILE A 62 -6.22 -7.74 2.41
C ILE A 62 -6.14 -6.81 1.20
N ILE A 63 -7.09 -6.99 0.28
CA ILE A 63 -7.23 -6.20 -0.93
C ILE A 63 -8.22 -5.08 -0.66
N TYR A 64 -7.78 -3.84 -0.84
CA TYR A 64 -8.60 -2.66 -0.65
C TYR A 64 -8.34 -1.62 -1.74
N ILE A 65 -9.32 -0.75 -1.95
CA ILE A 65 -9.15 0.45 -2.77
C ILE A 65 -8.93 1.67 -1.88
N ARG A 66 -8.09 2.58 -2.34
CA ARG A 66 -7.94 3.92 -1.79
C ARG A 66 -8.53 4.90 -2.78
N LEU A 67 -9.43 5.74 -2.31
CA LEU A 67 -10.05 6.81 -3.10
C LEU A 67 -9.15 8.06 -3.11
N LYS A 68 -9.38 8.95 -4.08
CA LYS A 68 -8.65 10.22 -4.21
C LYS A 68 -8.75 11.11 -2.96
N ASN A 69 -9.87 11.05 -2.24
CA ASN A 69 -10.10 11.76 -0.97
C ASN A 69 -9.43 11.09 0.26
N GLY A 70 -8.64 10.04 0.06
CA GLY A 70 -7.94 9.32 1.14
C GLY A 70 -8.72 8.19 1.79
N GLN A 71 -10.04 8.10 1.57
CA GLN A 71 -10.86 7.02 2.14
C GLN A 71 -10.42 5.64 1.63
N LYS A 72 -10.49 4.65 2.52
CA LYS A 72 -10.14 3.26 2.25
C LYS A 72 -11.40 2.39 2.29
N THR A 73 -11.52 1.48 1.35
CA THR A 73 -12.60 0.47 1.33
C THR A 73 -12.03 -0.91 1.03
N ASP A 74 -12.22 -1.85 1.96
CA ASP A 74 -11.81 -3.25 1.78
C ASP A 74 -12.72 -3.95 0.77
N LEU A 75 -12.15 -4.70 -0.16
CA LEU A 75 -12.87 -5.45 -1.19
C LEU A 75 -12.90 -6.95 -0.90
N LEU A 76 -11.74 -7.52 -0.59
CA LEU A 76 -11.55 -8.95 -0.47
C LEU A 76 -10.35 -9.23 0.45
N ALA A 77 -10.45 -10.23 1.32
CA ALA A 77 -9.26 -10.81 1.94
C ALA A 77 -8.96 -12.16 1.31
N VAL A 78 -7.69 -12.56 1.35
CA VAL A 78 -7.22 -13.86 0.86
C VAL A 78 -6.65 -14.59 2.07
N THR A 79 -6.91 -15.89 2.27
CA THR A 79 -6.29 -16.66 3.37
C THR A 79 -6.25 -18.16 3.11
N LYS A 80 -5.39 -18.89 3.82
CA LYS A 80 -5.34 -20.35 3.78
C LYS A 80 -6.65 -20.94 4.29
N ARG A 81 -7.13 -21.99 3.63
CA ARG A 81 -8.29 -22.76 4.09
C ARG A 81 -8.02 -23.31 5.49
N GLN A 82 -8.87 -22.97 6.44
CA GLN A 82 -8.86 -23.60 7.77
C GLN A 82 -9.78 -24.82 7.75
N LYS A 83 -9.38 -25.88 8.46
CA LYS A 83 -10.15 -27.14 8.59
C LYS A 83 -11.45 -26.99 9.40
N PHE A 84 -11.68 -25.84 10.04
CA PHE A 84 -12.86 -25.62 10.86
C PHE A 84 -14.15 -25.64 10.03
N GLU A 85 -15.13 -26.42 10.50
CA GLU A 85 -16.49 -26.42 10.03
C GLU A 85 -17.13 -25.04 10.27
N GLY A 86 -17.53 -24.40 9.17
CA GLY A 86 -18.24 -23.13 9.18
C GLY A 86 -18.08 -22.38 7.86
N PRO A 87 -18.87 -21.32 7.69
CA PRO A 87 -20.20 -21.26 7.04
C PRO A 87 -20.21 -21.83 5.60
N GLU A 88 -21.38 -21.79 4.94
CA GLU A 88 -21.54 -22.15 3.51
C GLU A 88 -20.43 -21.52 2.66
N CYS A 89 -19.62 -22.38 2.04
CA CYS A 89 -18.68 -21.97 1.00
C CYS A 89 -19.41 -21.94 -0.33
N PHE A 90 -19.02 -21.01 -1.18
CA PHE A 90 -19.33 -21.13 -2.59
C PHE A 90 -18.08 -20.88 -3.42
N SER A 91 -18.01 -21.57 -4.54
CA SER A 91 -16.88 -21.50 -5.45
C SER A 91 -17.22 -20.58 -6.62
N LEU A 92 -16.30 -19.70 -7.00
CA LEU A 92 -16.42 -18.90 -8.21
C LEU A 92 -15.22 -19.17 -9.12
N ASN A 93 -15.47 -19.19 -10.43
CA ASN A 93 -14.39 -19.13 -11.40
C ASN A 93 -13.94 -17.68 -11.54
N VAL A 94 -12.75 -17.40 -11.03
CA VAL A 94 -12.07 -16.12 -11.18
C VAL A 94 -10.95 -16.33 -12.19
N SER A 95 -11.00 -15.64 -13.32
CA SER A 95 -9.94 -15.65 -14.36
C SER A 95 -9.41 -17.03 -14.77
N GLY A 96 -10.23 -18.08 -14.72
CA GLY A 96 -9.87 -19.47 -15.06
C GLY A 96 -9.53 -20.36 -13.85
N LYS A 97 -9.44 -19.83 -12.63
CA LYS A 97 -9.19 -20.57 -11.39
C LYS A 97 -10.48 -20.64 -10.57
N LEU A 98 -10.85 -21.86 -10.16
CA LEU A 98 -11.92 -22.06 -9.19
C LEU A 98 -11.40 -21.68 -7.80
N ILE A 99 -12.05 -20.74 -7.13
CA ILE A 99 -11.67 -20.21 -5.82
C ILE A 99 -12.88 -20.31 -4.90
N ASP A 100 -12.66 -20.81 -3.68
CA ASP A 100 -13.70 -20.90 -2.66
C ASP A 100 -13.76 -19.63 -1.82
N PHE A 101 -14.97 -19.13 -1.62
CA PHE A 101 -15.20 -17.92 -0.85
C PHE A 101 -16.03 -18.19 0.40
N LYS A 102 -15.69 -17.45 1.46
CA LYS A 102 -16.39 -17.45 2.75
C LYS A 102 -16.71 -16.03 3.19
N PHE A 103 -17.83 -15.86 3.87
CA PHE A 103 -18.17 -14.61 4.55
C PHE A 103 -18.10 -14.82 6.07
N TYR A 104 -17.15 -14.15 6.74
CA TYR A 104 -16.96 -14.29 8.17
C TYR A 104 -17.82 -13.28 8.94
N LYS A 105 -18.94 -13.76 9.49
CA LYS A 105 -19.88 -12.95 10.30
C LYS A 105 -19.44 -12.72 11.75
N TYR A 106 -18.50 -13.51 12.29
CA TYR A 106 -18.18 -13.52 13.73
C TYR A 106 -16.76 -13.02 14.07
N TYR A 107 -16.64 -12.45 15.28
CA TYR A 107 -15.52 -11.69 15.84
C TYR A 107 -14.20 -12.45 16.04
N ALA A 108 -14.11 -13.74 15.72
CA ALA A 108 -12.98 -14.57 16.12
C ALA A 108 -11.73 -14.44 15.22
N THR A 109 -11.75 -13.62 14.15
CA THR A 109 -10.61 -13.50 13.23
C THR A 109 -10.34 -12.07 12.81
N SER A 110 -9.11 -11.78 12.38
CA SER A 110 -8.70 -10.52 11.74
C SER A 110 -9.44 -10.22 10.42
N TYR A 111 -10.42 -11.04 10.03
CA TYR A 111 -11.21 -10.94 8.79
C TYR A 111 -12.70 -10.62 9.03
N PHE A 112 -13.06 -10.13 10.22
CA PHE A 112 -14.45 -9.77 10.56
C PHE A 112 -15.10 -8.86 9.50
N GLY A 113 -16.31 -9.24 9.05
CA GLY A 113 -17.08 -8.46 8.07
C GLY A 113 -16.51 -8.46 6.65
N ARG A 114 -15.50 -9.28 6.38
CA ARG A 114 -14.87 -9.40 5.06
C ARG A 114 -15.36 -10.62 4.31
N PHE A 115 -15.43 -10.44 3.00
CA PHE A 115 -15.49 -11.54 2.05
C PHE A 115 -14.07 -12.09 1.86
N VAL A 116 -13.91 -13.41 1.94
CA VAL A 116 -12.61 -14.05 2.06
C VAL A 116 -12.46 -15.14 1.00
N ALA A 117 -11.49 -14.98 0.10
CA ALA A 117 -11.02 -16.02 -0.79
C ALA A 117 -10.13 -16.99 -0.01
N THR A 118 -10.43 -18.28 -0.11
CA THR A 118 -9.71 -19.35 0.58
C THR A 118 -9.07 -20.30 -0.42
N PHE A 119 -7.89 -20.81 -0.08
CA PHE A 119 -7.10 -21.68 -0.95
C PHE A 119 -6.31 -22.71 -0.14
N ASN A 120 -5.93 -23.81 -0.78
CA ASN A 120 -4.99 -24.76 -0.17
C ASN A 120 -3.57 -24.17 -0.22
N PRO A 121 -2.72 -24.35 0.82
CA PRO A 121 -1.44 -23.63 0.93
C PRO A 121 -0.55 -23.62 -0.33
N ASP A 122 -0.54 -24.72 -1.08
CA ASP A 122 0.15 -24.94 -2.35
C ASP A 122 -0.38 -24.10 -3.53
N GLU A 123 -1.61 -23.58 -3.43
CA GLU A 123 -2.29 -22.81 -4.49
C GLU A 123 -2.21 -21.29 -4.31
N SER A 124 -1.59 -20.81 -3.22
CA SER A 124 -1.59 -19.39 -2.81
C SER A 124 -1.23 -18.43 -3.96
N THR A 125 -0.14 -18.72 -4.67
CA THR A 125 0.35 -17.89 -5.78
C THR A 125 -0.66 -17.84 -6.92
N ALA A 126 -1.16 -18.99 -7.37
CA ALA A 126 -2.12 -19.08 -8.47
C ALA A 126 -3.46 -18.36 -8.15
N VAL A 127 -3.88 -18.40 -6.88
CA VAL A 127 -5.10 -17.70 -6.42
C VAL A 127 -4.91 -16.19 -6.41
N ILE A 128 -3.77 -15.70 -5.89
CA ILE A 128 -3.46 -14.26 -5.89
C ILE A 128 -3.31 -13.73 -7.32
N GLU A 129 -2.62 -14.46 -8.20
CA GLU A 129 -2.47 -14.11 -9.62
C GLU A 129 -3.82 -14.05 -10.35
N SER A 130 -4.69 -15.03 -10.11
CA SER A 130 -6.02 -15.06 -10.69
C SER A 130 -6.90 -13.87 -10.27
N ILE A 131 -6.91 -13.56 -8.97
CA ILE A 131 -7.61 -12.40 -8.42
C ILE A 131 -7.02 -11.11 -9.00
N HIS A 132 -5.70 -11.02 -9.12
CA HIS A 132 -5.05 -9.86 -9.69
C HIS A 132 -5.39 -9.66 -11.18
N LYS A 133 -5.38 -10.73 -11.98
CA LYS A 133 -5.83 -10.70 -13.38
C LYS A 133 -7.29 -10.23 -13.50
N TYR A 134 -8.14 -10.64 -12.55
CA TYR A 134 -9.52 -10.15 -12.49
C TYR A 134 -9.57 -8.64 -12.19
N ASN A 135 -8.80 -8.18 -11.21
CA ASN A 135 -8.74 -6.76 -10.83
C ASN A 135 -8.22 -5.88 -11.97
N LEU A 136 -7.22 -6.32 -12.73
CA LEU A 136 -6.75 -5.62 -13.94
C LEU A 136 -7.86 -5.49 -14.99
N HIS A 137 -8.59 -6.58 -15.25
CA HIS A 137 -9.69 -6.54 -16.21
C HIS A 137 -10.89 -5.68 -15.72
N PHE A 138 -11.16 -5.68 -14.42
CA PHE A 138 -12.30 -4.99 -13.84
C PHE A 138 -12.04 -3.49 -13.69
N PHE A 139 -10.98 -3.10 -12.98
CA PHE A 139 -10.64 -1.70 -12.69
C PHE A 139 -9.83 -1.02 -13.81
N GLY A 140 -9.11 -1.78 -14.63
CA GLY A 140 -8.33 -1.26 -15.75
C GLY A 140 -6.93 -0.79 -15.38
N ASN A 141 -6.11 -0.55 -16.40
CA ASN A 141 -4.68 -0.22 -16.24
C ASN A 141 -4.42 1.23 -15.81
N SER A 142 -5.44 2.07 -15.71
CA SER A 142 -5.30 3.46 -15.25
C SER A 142 -5.22 3.57 -13.73
N VAL A 143 -5.61 2.52 -13.00
CA VAL A 143 -5.50 2.46 -11.54
C VAL A 143 -4.10 2.01 -11.17
N ASP A 144 -3.49 2.66 -10.18
CA ASP A 144 -2.24 2.18 -9.63
C ASP A 144 -2.47 0.93 -8.78
N TYR A 145 -1.62 -0.09 -8.94
CA TYR A 145 -1.65 -1.29 -8.13
C TYR A 145 -0.41 -1.37 -7.23
N TYR A 146 -0.64 -1.58 -5.93
CA TYR A 146 0.42 -1.62 -4.92
C TYR A 146 0.40 -2.92 -4.12
N TRP A 147 1.56 -3.55 -3.97
CA TRP A 147 1.79 -4.56 -2.94
C TRP A 147 2.44 -3.91 -1.74
N ARG A 148 1.78 -3.93 -0.58
CA ARG A 148 2.25 -3.30 0.66
C ARG A 148 2.60 -4.37 1.68
N THR A 149 3.85 -4.39 2.12
CA THR A 149 4.34 -5.28 3.18
C THR A 149 4.82 -4.51 4.40
N GLU A 150 4.61 -5.09 5.58
CA GLU A 150 5.22 -4.67 6.85
C GLU A 150 6.21 -5.71 7.38
N ASP A 151 6.56 -6.67 6.54
CA ASP A 151 7.29 -7.87 6.91
C ASP A 151 8.40 -8.10 5.88
N HIS A 152 9.59 -8.39 6.38
CA HIS A 152 10.80 -8.64 5.60
C HIS A 152 11.05 -10.15 5.40
N GLU A 153 10.22 -11.02 5.99
CA GLU A 153 10.30 -12.47 5.83
C GLU A 153 9.34 -13.00 4.74
N ILE A 154 8.49 -12.15 4.16
CA ILE A 154 7.50 -12.59 3.18
C ILE A 154 8.05 -12.67 1.76
N ASN A 155 7.58 -13.67 1.00
CA ASN A 155 7.77 -13.70 -0.44
C ASN A 155 6.76 -12.78 -1.14
N ILE A 156 7.26 -11.82 -1.92
CA ILE A 156 6.43 -10.88 -2.70
C ILE A 156 6.14 -11.50 -4.07
N PRO A 157 4.87 -11.76 -4.42
CA PRO A 157 4.52 -12.33 -5.71
C PRO A 157 4.82 -11.34 -6.85
N LYS A 158 5.34 -11.86 -7.95
CA LYS A 158 5.62 -11.09 -9.17
C LYS A 158 4.34 -10.91 -9.97
N LEU A 159 3.62 -9.82 -9.70
CA LEU A 159 2.36 -9.47 -10.38
C LEU A 159 2.56 -8.37 -11.43
N GLN A 160 1.86 -8.47 -12.56
CA GLN A 160 1.93 -7.49 -13.64
C GLN A 160 1.41 -6.12 -13.17
N ASN A 161 2.09 -5.02 -13.51
CA ASN A 161 1.68 -3.65 -13.17
C ASN A 161 1.50 -3.39 -11.67
N VAL A 162 2.12 -4.20 -10.80
CA VAL A 162 2.10 -3.98 -9.35
C VAL A 162 3.44 -3.42 -8.89
N SER A 163 3.40 -2.26 -8.25
CA SER A 163 4.55 -1.68 -7.57
C SER A 163 4.62 -2.16 -6.12
N THR A 164 5.80 -2.46 -5.61
CA THR A 164 5.96 -2.93 -4.23
C THR A 164 6.36 -1.78 -3.30
N CYS A 165 5.72 -1.72 -2.15
CA CYS A 165 5.93 -0.74 -1.10
C CYS A 165 6.17 -1.46 0.23
N MET A 166 7.12 -0.97 1.03
CA MET A 166 7.46 -1.52 2.33
C MET A 166 7.23 -0.48 3.44
N GLU A 167 6.64 -0.90 4.56
CA GLU A 167 6.35 -0.09 5.74
C GLU A 167 6.78 -0.85 7.00
N LEU A 168 8.03 -0.68 7.45
CA LEU A 168 8.56 -1.35 8.64
C LEU A 168 8.55 -0.41 9.84
N TRP A 169 7.60 -0.60 10.75
CA TRP A 169 7.46 0.24 11.96
C TRP A 169 8.15 -0.31 13.21
N TYR A 170 8.47 -1.61 13.19
CA TYR A 170 9.07 -2.33 14.30
C TYR A 170 10.21 -3.17 13.73
N ILE A 171 11.43 -2.68 13.89
CA ILE A 171 12.65 -3.40 13.53
C ILE A 171 13.34 -3.75 14.85
N SER A 172 13.69 -5.02 15.01
CA SER A 172 14.56 -5.53 16.05
C SER A 172 15.98 -5.63 15.47
N PRO A 173 16.85 -4.62 15.68
CA PRO A 173 18.12 -4.50 14.96
C PRO A 173 19.11 -5.63 15.27
N ASP A 174 18.91 -6.32 16.39
CA ASP A 174 19.74 -7.45 16.79
C ASP A 174 19.34 -8.77 16.11
N THR A 175 18.13 -8.83 15.52
CA THR A 175 17.59 -10.07 14.92
C THR A 175 17.20 -9.92 13.45
N ASP A 176 16.82 -8.72 13.02
CA ASP A 176 16.25 -8.50 11.69
C ASP A 176 17.35 -8.24 10.67
N ASN A 177 17.59 -9.21 9.76
CA ASN A 177 18.52 -9.03 8.66
C ASN A 177 17.79 -8.54 7.40
N LEU A 178 17.73 -7.22 7.23
CA LEU A 178 17.09 -6.62 6.05
C LEU A 178 17.88 -6.83 4.74
N ASN A 179 19.17 -7.14 4.81
CA ASN A 179 19.98 -7.33 3.59
C ASN A 179 19.51 -8.54 2.77
N ASP A 180 19.11 -9.63 3.43
CA ASP A 180 18.63 -10.84 2.74
C ASP A 180 17.31 -10.56 2.01
N PHE A 181 16.43 -9.78 2.65
CA PHE A 181 15.19 -9.32 2.03
C PHE A 181 15.46 -8.42 0.81
N PHE A 182 16.32 -7.40 0.92
CA PHE A 182 16.59 -6.52 -0.22
C PHE A 182 17.34 -7.23 -1.35
N SER A 183 18.12 -8.27 -1.03
CA SER A 183 18.77 -9.11 -2.04
C SER A 183 17.77 -9.86 -2.91
N THR A 184 16.69 -10.38 -2.30
CA THR A 184 15.69 -11.23 -2.97
C THR A 184 14.45 -10.47 -3.47
N SER A 185 14.13 -9.31 -2.91
CA SER A 185 12.96 -8.52 -3.27
C SER A 185 13.08 -7.84 -4.64
N PRO A 186 11.95 -7.59 -5.32
CA PRO A 186 11.92 -6.72 -6.50
C PRO A 186 12.31 -5.28 -6.13
N ASN A 187 12.65 -4.46 -7.12
CA ASN A 187 12.88 -3.04 -6.90
C ASN A 187 11.64 -2.40 -6.28
N LEU A 188 11.82 -1.77 -5.12
CA LEU A 188 10.74 -1.19 -4.34
C LEU A 188 10.43 0.21 -4.85
N LYS A 189 9.15 0.53 -4.98
CA LYS A 189 8.72 1.89 -5.30
C LYS A 189 8.81 2.80 -4.09
N SER A 190 8.49 2.31 -2.90
CA SER A 190 8.64 3.12 -1.69
C SER A 190 9.01 2.27 -0.49
N ILE A 191 9.86 2.82 0.36
CA ILE A 191 10.25 2.22 1.63
C ILE A 191 10.00 3.25 2.73
N SER A 192 9.28 2.85 3.78
CA SER A 192 9.08 3.64 4.99
C SER A 192 9.58 2.82 6.17
N ILE A 193 10.57 3.31 6.89
CA ILE A 193 11.18 2.57 8.00
C ILE A 193 11.23 3.43 9.26
N ARG A 194 10.84 2.85 10.40
CA ARG A 194 11.10 3.42 11.71
C ARG A 194 12.27 2.71 12.38
N THR A 195 13.29 3.47 12.76
CA THR A 195 14.47 2.96 13.48
C THR A 195 14.69 3.74 14.77
N THR A 196 15.10 3.03 15.82
CA THR A 196 15.45 3.59 17.12
C THR A 196 16.93 3.46 17.45
N THR A 197 17.73 2.81 16.59
CA THR A 197 19.11 2.41 16.91
C THR A 197 20.16 3.01 15.97
N PRO A 198 21.36 3.32 16.49
CA PRO A 198 22.48 3.99 15.80
C PRO A 198 23.31 3.12 14.84
N ARG A 199 22.74 2.07 14.24
CA ARG A 199 23.51 1.13 13.39
C ARG A 199 23.13 1.24 11.92
N GLU A 200 24.11 0.93 11.07
CA GLU A 200 23.95 0.74 9.63
C GLU A 200 22.87 -0.32 9.37
N LEU A 201 21.74 0.13 8.83
CA LEU A 201 20.53 -0.69 8.69
C LEU A 201 20.67 -1.74 7.57
N VAL A 202 21.37 -1.36 6.51
CA VAL A 202 21.61 -2.14 5.30
C VAL A 202 22.97 -1.76 4.73
N ARG A 203 23.61 -2.70 4.02
CA ARG A 203 24.90 -2.46 3.36
C ARG A 203 24.78 -1.41 2.26
N PRO A 204 25.85 -0.65 1.94
CA PRO A 204 25.84 0.43 0.95
C PRO A 204 25.40 0.01 -0.46
N ASP A 205 25.60 -1.26 -0.83
CA ASP A 205 25.24 -1.85 -2.11
C ASP A 205 23.81 -2.42 -2.14
N SER A 206 23.04 -2.26 -1.06
CA SER A 206 21.67 -2.77 -0.93
C SER A 206 20.70 -2.09 -1.90
N LYS A 207 19.77 -2.88 -2.44
CA LYS A 207 18.63 -2.38 -3.24
C LYS A 207 17.72 -1.43 -2.47
N PHE A 208 17.83 -1.36 -1.14
CA PHE A 208 17.18 -0.35 -0.31
C PHE A 208 17.41 1.07 -0.88
N TYR A 209 18.66 1.38 -1.25
CA TYR A 209 19.03 2.70 -1.76
C TYR A 209 18.57 2.97 -3.20
N GLN A 210 18.13 1.93 -3.91
CA GLN A 210 17.65 2.01 -5.30
C GLN A 210 16.13 2.19 -5.38
N ALA A 211 15.43 2.22 -4.24
CA ALA A 211 13.99 2.45 -4.23
C ALA A 211 13.64 3.87 -4.69
N GLU A 212 12.52 4.04 -5.39
CA GLU A 212 12.15 5.38 -5.92
C GLU A 212 11.98 6.41 -4.80
N CYS A 213 11.43 5.99 -3.66
CA CYS A 213 11.23 6.84 -2.49
C CYS A 213 11.63 6.09 -1.21
N VAL A 214 12.39 6.75 -0.34
CA VAL A 214 12.71 6.23 0.99
C VAL A 214 12.37 7.26 2.05
N ASP A 215 11.64 6.85 3.08
CA ASP A 215 11.30 7.66 4.24
C ASP A 215 11.77 6.94 5.51
N THR A 216 12.52 7.65 6.35
CA THR A 216 13.02 7.10 7.61
C THR A 216 12.56 7.93 8.79
N PHE A 217 11.92 7.27 9.75
CA PHE A 217 11.46 7.83 11.00
C PHE A 217 12.45 7.41 12.10
N GLN A 218 13.28 8.34 12.53
CA GLN A 218 14.35 8.10 13.48
C GLN A 218 14.05 8.80 14.81
N SER A 219 14.29 8.13 15.94
CA SER A 219 14.15 8.79 17.25
C SER A 219 15.27 9.82 17.49
N TYR A 220 16.47 9.50 17.00
CA TYR A 220 17.67 10.33 16.92
C TYR A 220 18.20 10.18 15.49
N ILE A 221 19.01 11.10 14.97
CA ILE A 221 19.64 10.91 13.66
C ILE A 221 20.68 9.79 13.79
N THR A 222 20.28 8.58 13.42
CA THR A 222 21.04 7.34 13.60
C THR A 222 21.52 6.75 12.28
N PHE A 223 20.91 7.16 11.17
CA PHE A 223 21.23 6.67 9.83
C PHE A 223 21.36 7.85 8.85
N PRO A 224 22.39 8.71 9.03
CA PRO A 224 22.62 9.87 8.15
C PRO A 224 23.17 9.46 6.77
N ASP A 225 23.86 8.32 6.68
CA ASP A 225 24.49 7.85 5.42
C ASP A 225 23.50 7.44 4.34
N ILE A 226 22.20 7.44 4.66
CA ILE A 226 21.15 7.28 3.68
C ILE A 226 21.29 8.26 2.52
N PHE A 227 21.68 9.52 2.78
CA PHE A 227 21.87 10.49 1.70
C PHE A 227 23.10 10.21 0.84
N HIS A 228 24.14 9.58 1.41
CA HIS A 228 25.35 9.25 0.66
C HIS A 228 25.13 8.11 -0.32
N HIS A 229 24.28 7.14 0.03
CA HIS A 229 24.08 5.93 -0.77
C HIS A 229 22.81 5.95 -1.62
N PHE A 230 21.84 6.80 -1.31
CA PHE A 230 20.56 6.84 -2.01
C PHE A 230 20.70 7.21 -3.51
N GLN A 231 20.05 6.41 -4.35
CA GLN A 231 20.09 6.50 -5.82
C GLN A 231 18.68 6.66 -6.42
N GLY A 232 17.64 6.75 -5.58
CA GLY A 232 16.27 6.95 -6.02
C GLY A 232 15.92 8.42 -6.24
N LYS A 233 14.63 8.70 -6.36
CA LYS A 233 14.13 10.05 -6.66
C LYS A 233 13.96 10.92 -5.42
N ARG A 234 13.53 10.33 -4.30
CA ARG A 234 13.21 11.11 -3.09
C ARG A 234 13.62 10.37 -1.84
N THR A 235 14.31 11.07 -0.94
CA THR A 235 14.66 10.52 0.36
C THR A 235 14.34 11.50 1.48
N PHE A 236 13.80 10.97 2.57
CA PHE A 236 13.37 11.72 3.74
C PHE A 236 13.96 11.13 5.02
N ILE A 237 14.43 12.01 5.88
CA ILE A 237 14.67 11.71 7.29
C ILE A 237 13.73 12.57 8.12
N GLN A 238 12.87 11.90 8.89
CA GLN A 238 12.13 12.51 9.98
C GLN A 238 12.78 12.10 11.31
N CYS A 239 13.09 13.07 12.15
CA CYS A 239 13.60 12.89 13.49
C CYS A 239 12.65 13.51 14.54
N ARG A 240 12.40 12.82 15.66
CA ARG A 240 11.55 13.33 16.77
C ARG A 240 12.33 13.96 17.92
N ARG A 241 13.63 13.69 18.04
CA ARG A 241 14.49 14.37 19.00
C ARG A 241 15.71 14.90 18.27
N VAL A 242 15.60 16.13 17.80
CA VAL A 242 16.81 16.94 17.67
C VAL A 242 17.16 17.35 19.09
N GLU A 243 18.38 17.05 19.54
CA GLU A 243 18.89 17.56 20.81
C GLU A 243 19.04 19.07 20.70
N TRP A 244 17.93 19.80 20.87
CA TRP A 244 17.99 21.20 21.24
C TRP A 244 18.32 21.25 22.72
N TYR A 245 19.35 22.02 23.07
CA TYR A 245 19.70 22.35 24.45
C TYR A 245 18.56 23.19 25.07
N ASN A 246 17.46 22.55 25.47
CA ASN A 246 16.66 22.80 26.69
C ASN A 246 15.22 22.24 26.65
N GLU A 247 14.88 21.66 27.80
CA GLU A 247 13.58 21.47 28.48
C GLU A 247 12.39 20.76 27.79
N LYS A 248 12.18 19.53 28.31
CA LYS A 248 10.96 18.73 28.39
C LYS A 248 9.65 19.42 27.98
N LYS A 249 9.03 18.93 26.91
CA LYS A 249 7.57 18.69 26.87
C LYS A 249 7.26 17.41 26.08
N GLU A 250 6.46 16.53 26.68
CA GLU A 250 5.75 15.46 25.98
C GLU A 250 4.50 16.05 25.35
N ASP A 251 4.21 15.76 24.07
CA ASP A 251 2.83 15.64 23.64
C ASP A 251 2.62 14.75 22.40
N LYS A 252 1.38 14.31 22.26
CA LYS A 252 0.90 13.16 21.46
C LYS A 252 0.47 13.53 20.04
N ASN A 253 0.55 12.53 19.17
CA ASN A 253 -0.11 12.35 17.88
C ASN A 253 0.08 13.45 16.83
N THR A 254 0.91 13.16 15.83
CA THR A 254 0.91 13.86 14.54
C THR A 254 0.91 12.81 13.45
N GLU A 255 -0.21 12.66 12.74
CA GLU A 255 -0.22 11.94 11.45
C GLU A 255 0.70 12.68 10.48
N ALA A 256 1.61 11.95 9.85
CA ALA A 256 2.63 12.52 8.99
C ALA A 256 2.05 12.88 7.61
N GLY A 257 1.67 14.15 7.42
CA GLY A 257 1.48 14.74 6.10
C GLY A 257 2.84 15.02 5.39
N PRO A 258 2.84 15.26 4.07
CA PRO A 258 4.04 15.57 3.29
C PRO A 258 4.78 16.81 3.84
N ILE A 259 6.08 16.96 3.52
CA ILE A 259 6.80 18.21 3.77
C ILE A 259 6.18 19.29 2.87
N THR A 260 5.34 20.14 3.46
CA THR A 260 4.75 21.33 2.81
C THR A 260 5.50 22.61 3.18
N SER A 261 6.77 22.48 3.59
CA SER A 261 7.59 23.63 3.99
C SER A 261 8.07 24.39 2.77
N CYS A 262 7.83 25.70 2.73
CA CYS A 262 8.45 26.59 1.74
C CYS A 262 9.93 26.87 2.03
N THR A 263 10.50 26.29 3.10
CA THR A 263 11.93 26.39 3.41
C THR A 263 12.68 25.30 2.67
N TYR A 264 13.25 25.66 1.52
CA TYR A 264 14.10 24.80 0.71
C TYR A 264 15.34 25.52 0.20
N VAL A 265 16.34 24.74 -0.22
CA VAL A 265 17.56 25.20 -0.89
C VAL A 265 17.72 24.42 -2.19
N VAL A 266 18.15 25.10 -3.25
CA VAL A 266 18.56 24.46 -4.50
C VAL A 266 20.05 24.17 -4.38
N ARG A 267 20.41 22.89 -4.36
CA ARG A 267 21.82 22.49 -4.24
C ARG A 267 22.56 22.94 -5.49
N GLU A 268 23.64 23.71 -5.31
CA GLU A 268 24.39 24.26 -6.44
C GLU A 268 25.00 23.19 -7.34
N THR A 269 25.37 22.05 -6.73
CA THR A 269 26.09 20.93 -7.33
C THR A 269 25.29 20.19 -8.39
N ASP A 270 23.99 19.99 -8.16
CA ASP A 270 23.13 19.17 -9.02
C ASP A 270 21.78 19.82 -9.34
N LYS A 271 21.56 21.07 -8.89
CA LYS A 271 20.35 21.88 -9.12
C LYS A 271 19.07 21.24 -8.57
N HIS A 272 19.22 20.28 -7.67
CA HIS A 272 18.12 19.58 -7.00
C HIS A 272 17.72 20.26 -5.71
N VAL A 273 16.44 20.12 -5.35
CA VAL A 273 15.90 20.74 -4.14
C VAL A 273 16.22 19.90 -2.89
N ALA A 274 16.57 20.57 -1.80
CA ALA A 274 16.53 20.01 -0.45
C ALA A 274 15.64 20.89 0.44
N SER A 275 14.78 20.31 1.26
CA SER A 275 13.80 21.03 2.08
C SER A 275 13.89 20.66 3.55
N VAL A 276 13.68 21.62 4.43
CA VAL A 276 13.63 21.43 5.89
C VAL A 276 12.27 21.84 6.43
N LEU A 277 11.70 21.02 7.32
CA LEU A 277 10.56 21.39 8.15
C LEU A 277 10.90 21.17 9.61
N ILE A 278 10.72 22.19 10.43
CA ILE A 278 10.84 22.12 11.89
C ILE A 278 9.48 22.51 12.47
N GLN A 279 8.82 21.60 13.17
CA GLN A 279 7.52 21.83 13.79
C GLN A 279 7.45 21.14 15.14
N GLY A 280 7.39 21.91 16.22
CA GLY A 280 7.43 21.36 17.59
C GLY A 280 8.74 20.61 17.85
N ASP A 281 8.65 19.34 18.26
CA ASP A 281 9.77 18.40 18.45
C ASP A 281 10.19 17.69 17.15
N ILE A 282 9.49 17.92 16.03
CA ILE A 282 9.72 17.22 14.77
C ILE A 282 10.66 18.00 13.87
N PHE A 283 11.73 17.34 13.44
CA PHE A 283 12.60 17.78 12.36
C PHE A 283 12.44 16.87 11.16
N ARG A 284 12.21 17.43 9.97
CA ARG A 284 12.24 16.71 8.69
C ARG A 284 13.22 17.35 7.75
N PHE A 285 14.01 16.53 7.10
CA PHE A 285 14.87 16.92 5.99
C PHE A 285 14.60 16.00 4.81
N GLY A 286 14.38 16.57 3.63
CA GLY A 286 14.10 15.83 2.41
C GLY A 286 14.97 16.31 1.26
N VAL A 287 15.41 15.38 0.41
CA VAL A 287 16.14 15.66 -0.83
C VAL A 287 15.31 15.13 -2.00
N TRP A 288 15.21 15.94 -3.05
CA TRP A 288 14.31 15.73 -4.19
C TRP A 288 15.11 15.71 -5.49
N ASP A 289 14.93 14.67 -6.29
CA ASP A 289 15.36 14.58 -7.70
C ASP A 289 14.40 15.39 -8.58
N MET A 290 14.31 16.69 -8.27
CA MET A 290 13.43 17.67 -8.93
C MET A 290 14.14 19.02 -8.98
N THR A 291 13.92 19.75 -10.08
CA THR A 291 14.29 21.17 -10.19
C THR A 291 13.43 22.03 -9.25
N GLU A 292 13.87 23.26 -9.01
CA GLU A 292 13.11 24.23 -8.23
C GLU A 292 11.69 24.45 -8.80
N GLU A 293 11.56 24.60 -10.12
CA GLU A 293 10.27 24.82 -10.77
C GLU A 293 9.31 23.64 -10.56
N GLU A 294 9.80 22.41 -10.71
CA GLU A 294 9.00 21.20 -10.51
C GLU A 294 8.58 21.05 -9.05
N PHE A 295 9.48 21.37 -8.11
CA PHE A 295 9.20 21.33 -6.68
C PHE A 295 8.13 22.36 -6.29
N LEU A 296 8.23 23.59 -6.81
CA LEU A 296 7.24 24.64 -6.55
C LEU A 296 5.84 24.24 -7.04
N ARG A 297 5.71 23.62 -8.22
CA ARG A 297 4.43 23.10 -8.74
C ARG A 297 3.82 21.97 -7.90
N MET A 298 4.63 21.27 -7.11
CA MET A 298 4.17 20.18 -6.25
C MET A 298 3.60 20.70 -4.92
N ILE A 299 4.10 21.84 -4.42
CA ILE A 299 3.70 22.41 -3.12
C ILE A 299 2.57 23.45 -3.21
N GLU A 300 2.27 23.97 -4.41
CA GLU A 300 1.07 24.78 -4.73
C GLU A 300 -0.22 23.95 -4.79
#